data_AF-V5GID6-F1
#
_entry.id   AF-V5GID6-F1
#
_cell.length_a   1.000
_cell.length_b   1.000
_cell.length_c   1.000
_cell.angle_alpha   90.00
_cell.angle_beta   90.00
_cell.angle_gamma   90.00
#
_symmetry.space_group_name_H-M   'P 1'
#
loop_
_entity.id
_entity.type
_entity.pdbx_description
1 polymer ?
#
loop_
_entity_poly.entity_id
_entity_poly.type
_entity_poly.pdbx_seq_one_letter_code
_entity_poly.pdbx_strand_id
1 'polypeptide(L)'
;MEFGALTGDVIDTFKKNFYSQEKNILAQNVCSRVDPFDAAISRKALEETQHVFNYKIEAEGKPVTNQKSSGRCWLFAALNVIRLPFIKQYHLEDFEFSQAYLFFWDKIERCNFFLNNIVETTRRNEPVDGRLVSFLLQDPTCDGGQWDMLVNLINKYGLMPKKNFPESFSCESSNRMNQALKSKLREYAKAIRELVVKGGSDADIRSLIQEQMSSIYQIVSICLGVPNDTFTWSYYDKSKAYQSVGPITPKEFYEKHVKPYFNVDDKVCLVTDPRPTNEYGKVYTVDCLGNIVGGRKCIYNNQPVELLLELTAKSVKEGEAVWFGCES
;
A
#
# COMPACT_ATOMS: atom_id res chain seq x y z
N MET A 1 -42.26 20.50 -6.53
CA MET A 1 -41.89 19.18 -5.96
C MET A 1 -41.76 19.38 -4.46
N GLU A 2 -42.77 18.97 -3.70
CA GLU A 2 -42.90 19.22 -2.26
C GLU A 2 -42.79 17.93 -1.43
N PHE A 3 -42.30 16.84 -2.04
CA PHE A 3 -42.04 15.59 -1.35
C PHE A 3 -40.66 15.66 -0.69
N GLY A 4 -40.62 15.70 0.65
CA GLY A 4 -39.40 15.46 1.43
C GLY A 4 -38.78 16.68 2.12
N ALA A 5 -39.39 17.87 2.05
CA ALA A 5 -38.91 19.01 2.85
C ALA A 5 -39.13 18.76 4.35
N LEU A 6 -38.09 18.93 5.16
CA LEU A 6 -38.21 18.87 6.63
C LEU A 6 -38.94 20.11 7.13
N THR A 7 -40.22 19.95 7.50
CA THR A 7 -41.03 21.02 8.10
C THR A 7 -40.72 21.18 9.59
N GLY A 8 -41.11 22.32 10.17
CA GLY A 8 -40.99 22.56 11.61
C GLY A 8 -41.71 21.49 12.44
N ASP A 9 -42.94 21.13 12.06
CA ASP A 9 -43.74 20.10 12.75
C ASP A 9 -43.06 18.73 12.72
N VAL A 10 -42.41 18.37 11.61
CA VAL A 10 -41.64 17.13 11.47
C VAL A 10 -40.42 17.15 12.39
N ILE A 11 -39.68 18.26 12.44
CA ILE A 11 -38.50 18.42 13.30
C ILE A 11 -38.90 18.37 14.78
N ASP A 12 -40.00 19.00 15.16
CA ASP A 12 -40.46 19.01 16.55
C ASP A 12 -40.95 17.63 16.98
N THR A 13 -41.55 16.86 16.06
CA THR A 13 -41.82 15.44 16.28
C THR A 13 -40.54 14.63 16.51
N PHE A 14 -39.47 14.87 15.72
CA PHE A 14 -38.18 14.22 15.94
C PHE A 14 -37.56 14.56 17.29
N LYS A 15 -37.59 15.84 17.70
CA LYS A 15 -37.10 16.27 19.03
C LYS A 15 -37.88 15.60 20.15
N LYS A 16 -39.21 15.59 20.06
CA LYS A 16 -40.06 14.94 21.06
C LYS A 16 -39.76 13.46 21.17
N ASN A 17 -39.63 12.77 20.04
CA ASN A 17 -39.27 11.35 20.02
C ASN A 17 -37.87 11.11 20.60
N PHE A 18 -36.90 11.97 20.29
CA PHE A 18 -35.53 11.88 20.83
C PHE A 18 -35.52 11.99 22.36
N TYR A 19 -36.10 13.07 22.91
CA TYR A 19 -36.12 13.33 24.36
C TYR A 19 -37.09 12.42 25.14
N SER A 20 -37.99 11.71 24.48
CA SER A 20 -38.81 10.68 25.12
C SER A 20 -38.03 9.42 25.50
N GLN A 21 -36.82 9.23 24.97
CA GLN A 21 -35.99 8.05 25.22
C GLN A 21 -34.83 8.41 26.16
N GLU A 22 -34.85 7.89 27.38
CA GLU A 22 -33.78 8.13 28.37
C GLU A 22 -32.39 7.71 27.86
N LYS A 23 -32.33 6.64 27.05
CA LYS A 23 -31.08 6.16 26.42
C LYS A 23 -30.46 7.20 25.49
N ASN A 24 -31.29 7.97 24.77
CA ASN A 24 -30.81 9.04 23.89
C ASN A 24 -30.24 10.21 24.71
N ILE A 25 -30.87 10.56 25.83
CA ILE A 25 -30.38 11.60 26.72
C ILE A 25 -29.04 11.19 27.34
N LEU A 26 -28.92 9.94 27.80
CA LEU A 26 -27.66 9.39 28.30
C LEU A 26 -26.56 9.45 27.24
N ALA A 27 -26.83 8.94 26.03
CA ALA A 27 -25.88 8.98 24.92
C ALA A 27 -25.49 10.42 24.55
N GLN A 28 -26.43 11.35 24.50
CA GLN A 28 -26.17 12.78 24.24
C GLN A 28 -25.22 13.38 25.28
N ASN A 29 -25.43 13.10 26.57
CA ASN A 29 -24.60 13.62 27.65
C ASN A 29 -23.15 13.10 27.60
N VAL A 30 -22.96 11.85 27.15
CA VAL A 30 -21.63 11.25 27.03
C VAL A 30 -20.95 11.68 25.73
N CYS A 31 -21.60 11.48 24.58
CA CYS A 31 -21.03 11.73 23.26
C CYS A 31 -20.84 13.23 22.94
N SER A 32 -21.44 14.14 23.71
CA SER A 32 -21.14 15.59 23.62
C SER A 32 -19.83 15.98 24.29
N ARG A 33 -19.21 15.07 25.06
CA ARG A 33 -17.99 15.32 25.85
C ARG A 33 -16.84 14.37 25.52
N VAL A 34 -17.13 13.21 24.95
CA VAL A 34 -16.19 12.13 24.66
C VAL A 34 -16.39 11.69 23.21
N ASP A 35 -15.33 11.17 22.58
CA ASP A 35 -15.45 10.54 21.28
C ASP A 35 -16.52 9.43 21.31
N PRO A 36 -17.48 9.40 20.36
CA PRO A 36 -18.55 8.42 20.37
C PRO A 36 -18.09 6.96 20.26
N PHE A 37 -16.96 6.68 19.59
CA PHE A 37 -16.42 5.32 19.51
C PHE A 37 -15.81 4.90 20.83
N ASP A 38 -15.06 5.78 21.51
CA ASP A 38 -14.55 5.53 22.87
C ASP A 38 -15.69 5.26 23.86
N ALA A 39 -16.77 6.05 23.77
CA ALA A 39 -17.96 5.87 24.60
C ALA A 39 -18.70 4.55 24.31
N ALA A 40 -18.62 4.04 23.07
CA ALA A 40 -19.27 2.81 22.64
C ALA A 40 -18.45 1.54 22.91
N ILE A 41 -17.22 1.65 23.42
CA ILE A 41 -16.39 0.49 23.72
C ILE A 41 -17.08 -0.42 24.75
N SER A 42 -17.30 -1.68 24.35
CA SER A 42 -17.84 -2.70 25.24
C SER A 42 -16.79 -3.13 26.25
N ARG A 43 -16.98 -2.73 27.51
CA ARG A 43 -16.13 -3.17 28.61
C ARG A 43 -16.07 -4.70 28.72
N LYS A 44 -17.21 -5.38 28.48
CA LYS A 44 -17.28 -6.84 28.47
C LYS A 44 -16.40 -7.45 27.38
N ALA A 45 -16.41 -6.89 26.17
CA ALA A 45 -15.56 -7.37 25.08
C ALA A 45 -14.07 -7.19 25.43
N LEU A 46 -13.68 -6.09 26.07
CA LEU A 46 -12.31 -5.90 26.55
C LEU A 46 -11.90 -6.95 27.59
N GLU A 47 -12.80 -7.30 28.51
CA GLU A 47 -12.55 -8.30 29.56
C GLU A 47 -12.47 -9.72 29.01
N GLU A 48 -13.23 -10.03 27.96
CA GLU A 48 -13.28 -11.35 27.32
C GLU A 48 -12.21 -11.56 26.23
N THR A 49 -11.55 -10.50 25.76
CA THR A 49 -10.54 -10.58 24.69
C THR A 49 -9.18 -10.99 25.24
N GLN A 50 -8.75 -12.22 24.93
CA GLN A 50 -7.42 -12.73 25.27
C GLN A 50 -6.51 -12.80 24.04
N HIS A 51 -5.30 -12.27 24.14
CA HIS A 51 -4.30 -12.29 23.06
C HIS A 51 -3.42 -13.55 23.13
N VAL A 52 -4.07 -14.71 23.22
CA VAL A 52 -3.42 -16.03 23.35
C VAL A 52 -3.92 -16.92 22.22
N PHE A 53 -2.99 -17.50 21.47
CA PHE A 53 -3.28 -18.29 20.27
C PHE A 53 -2.57 -19.65 20.39
N ASN A 54 -3.28 -20.72 20.04
CA ASN A 54 -2.78 -22.11 20.09
C ASN A 54 -1.76 -22.44 19.00
N TYR A 55 -1.80 -21.73 17.87
CA TYR A 55 -0.79 -21.78 16.81
C TYR A 55 -0.15 -20.41 16.65
N LYS A 56 1.19 -20.37 16.65
CA LYS A 56 1.99 -19.16 16.46
C LYS A 56 3.18 -19.46 15.56
N ILE A 57 3.63 -18.41 14.87
CA ILE A 57 4.88 -18.47 14.12
C ILE A 57 6.03 -18.38 15.11
N GLU A 58 7.05 -19.22 14.93
CA GLU A 58 8.16 -19.40 15.87
C GLU A 58 8.94 -18.10 16.13
N ALA A 59 9.16 -17.31 15.07
CA ALA A 59 9.83 -16.01 15.16
C ALA A 59 8.81 -14.88 14.99
N GLU A 60 8.59 -14.10 16.06
CA GLU A 60 7.91 -12.81 15.95
C GLU A 60 8.94 -11.75 15.52
N GLY A 61 8.69 -11.06 14.40
CA GLY A 61 9.64 -10.11 13.81
C GLY A 61 9.95 -8.95 14.75
N LYS A 62 11.24 -8.70 15.01
CA LYS A 62 11.73 -7.62 15.87
C LYS A 62 12.61 -6.64 15.08
N PRO A 63 12.53 -5.33 15.37
CA PRO A 63 11.55 -4.66 16.22
C PRO A 63 10.15 -4.62 15.57
N VAL A 64 9.13 -4.21 16.33
CA VAL A 64 7.84 -3.81 15.76
C VAL A 64 8.06 -2.61 14.85
N THR A 65 7.48 -2.64 13.66
CA THR A 65 7.65 -1.61 12.64
C THR A 65 6.55 -0.55 12.73
N ASN A 66 6.83 0.68 12.29
CA ASN A 66 5.89 1.79 12.37
C ASN A 66 5.97 2.65 11.10
N GLN A 67 4.89 2.67 10.31
CA GLN A 67 4.82 3.44 9.06
C GLN A 67 4.58 4.94 9.25
N LYS A 68 4.23 5.37 10.47
CA LYS A 68 3.89 6.75 10.83
C LYS A 68 2.79 7.33 9.91
N SER A 69 2.88 8.60 9.56
CA SER A 69 1.89 9.31 8.73
C SER A 69 2.16 9.09 7.24
N SER A 70 2.11 7.83 6.82
CA SER A 70 2.23 7.41 5.42
C SER A 70 1.30 6.24 5.12
N GLY A 71 0.89 6.08 3.86
CA GLY A 71 0.02 4.98 3.42
C GLY A 71 0.77 3.70 3.03
N ARG A 72 1.91 3.40 3.69
CA ARG A 72 2.83 2.31 3.30
C ARG A 72 2.51 0.95 3.94
N CYS A 73 1.31 0.76 4.48
CA CYS A 73 0.91 -0.47 5.20
C CYS A 73 1.19 -1.74 4.41
N TRP A 74 0.92 -1.75 3.11
CA TRP A 74 1.16 -2.88 2.22
C TRP A 74 2.65 -3.27 2.13
N LEU A 75 3.57 -2.28 2.09
CA LEU A 75 5.02 -2.51 2.11
C LEU A 75 5.47 -3.05 3.47
N PHE A 76 5.01 -2.44 4.56
CA PHE A 76 5.37 -2.83 5.92
C PHE A 76 4.89 -4.25 6.23
N ALA A 77 3.63 -4.57 5.92
CA ALA A 77 3.07 -5.89 6.11
C ALA A 77 3.85 -6.95 5.31
N ALA A 78 4.17 -6.67 4.05
CA ALA A 78 4.88 -7.63 3.22
C ALA A 78 6.32 -7.86 3.70
N LEU A 79 7.05 -6.79 4.01
CA LEU A 79 8.42 -6.90 4.54
C LEU A 79 8.44 -7.53 5.94
N ASN A 80 7.38 -7.39 6.73
CA ASN A 80 7.22 -8.09 8.00
C ASN A 80 7.05 -9.60 7.82
N VAL A 81 6.39 -10.06 6.75
CA VAL A 81 6.30 -11.48 6.39
C VAL A 81 7.66 -11.98 5.89
N ILE A 82 8.26 -11.28 4.92
CA ILE A 82 9.52 -11.68 4.25
C ILE A 82 10.68 -11.78 5.25
N ARG A 83 10.72 -10.90 6.27
CA ARG A 83 11.84 -10.89 7.24
C ARG A 83 11.87 -12.07 8.18
N LEU A 84 10.76 -12.78 8.40
CA LEU A 84 10.72 -13.88 9.37
C LEU A 84 11.65 -15.05 8.98
N PRO A 85 11.53 -15.64 7.77
CA PRO A 85 12.47 -16.67 7.35
C PRO A 85 13.90 -16.14 7.23
N PHE A 86 14.08 -14.88 6.83
CA PHE A 86 15.41 -14.25 6.74
C PHE A 86 16.10 -14.14 8.11
N ILE A 87 15.39 -13.65 9.13
CA ILE A 87 15.87 -13.55 10.52
C ILE A 87 16.26 -14.93 11.05
N LYS A 88 15.43 -15.96 10.78
CA LYS A 88 15.70 -17.33 11.19
C LYS A 88 16.97 -17.87 10.54
N GLN A 89 17.11 -17.70 9.23
CA GLN A 89 18.24 -18.20 8.46
C GLN A 89 19.58 -17.54 8.84
N TYR A 90 19.56 -16.24 9.07
CA TYR A 90 20.76 -15.46 9.38
C TYR A 90 21.02 -15.32 10.89
N HIS A 91 20.26 -16.04 11.73
CA HIS A 91 20.36 -16.00 13.18
C HIS A 91 20.39 -14.58 13.75
N LEU A 92 19.48 -13.72 13.28
CA LEU A 92 19.42 -12.31 13.65
C LEU A 92 18.56 -12.10 14.91
N GLU A 93 18.96 -11.17 15.78
CA GLU A 93 18.13 -10.76 16.92
C GLU A 93 17.03 -9.78 16.48
N ASP A 94 17.43 -8.76 15.71
CA ASP A 94 16.58 -7.72 15.15
C ASP A 94 16.92 -7.44 13.68
N PHE A 95 15.91 -7.25 12.84
CA PHE A 95 16.11 -6.91 11.43
C PHE A 95 14.89 -6.22 10.81
N GLU A 96 15.18 -5.27 9.94
CA GLU A 96 14.21 -4.67 9.04
C GLU A 96 14.80 -4.55 7.63
N PHE A 97 14.03 -4.91 6.62
CA PHE A 97 14.26 -4.43 5.26
C PHE A 97 13.89 -2.95 5.18
N SER A 98 14.53 -2.22 4.26
CA SER A 98 14.21 -0.81 4.03
C SER A 98 12.84 -0.67 3.36
N GLN A 99 11.85 -0.20 4.12
CA GLN A 99 10.55 0.17 3.58
C GLN A 99 10.66 1.44 2.72
N ALA A 100 11.52 2.38 3.12
CA ALA A 100 11.88 3.58 2.36
C ALA A 100 12.41 3.25 0.95
N TYR A 101 13.19 2.18 0.79
CA TYR A 101 13.76 1.78 -0.50
C TYR A 101 12.69 1.39 -1.51
N LEU A 102 11.75 0.52 -1.09
CA LEU A 102 10.62 0.16 -1.95
C LEU A 102 9.68 1.34 -2.18
N PHE A 103 9.51 2.21 -1.19
CA PHE A 103 8.70 3.42 -1.33
C PHE A 103 9.28 4.41 -2.35
N PHE A 104 10.60 4.58 -2.37
CA PHE A 104 11.31 5.39 -3.38
C PHE A 104 11.01 4.91 -4.80
N TRP A 105 11.22 3.61 -5.04
CA TRP A 105 10.99 3.04 -6.37
C TRP A 105 9.52 3.00 -6.75
N ASP A 106 8.62 2.69 -5.81
CA ASP A 106 7.18 2.73 -6.06
C ASP A 106 6.74 4.13 -6.50
N LYS A 107 7.21 5.18 -5.83
CA LYS A 107 6.80 6.55 -6.15
C LYS A 107 7.22 6.94 -7.56
N ILE A 108 8.45 6.63 -7.95
CA ILE A 108 8.99 6.95 -9.28
C ILE A 108 8.26 6.15 -10.36
N GLU A 109 8.18 4.83 -10.20
CA GLU A 109 7.55 3.97 -11.19
C GLU A 109 6.05 4.29 -11.34
N ARG A 110 5.35 4.51 -10.22
CA ARG A 110 3.93 4.85 -10.24
C ARG A 110 3.66 6.17 -10.95
N CYS A 111 4.52 7.18 -10.76
CA CYS A 111 4.41 8.42 -11.53
C CYS A 111 4.54 8.15 -13.03
N ASN A 112 5.53 7.36 -13.44
CA ASN A 112 5.71 6.96 -14.84
C ASN A 112 4.51 6.17 -15.37
N PHE A 113 3.99 5.22 -14.59
CA PHE A 113 2.79 4.44 -14.91
C PHE A 113 1.56 5.32 -15.10
N PHE A 114 1.36 6.30 -14.22
CA PHE A 114 0.30 7.28 -14.35
C PHE A 114 0.43 8.09 -15.66
N LEU A 115 1.62 8.62 -15.99
CA LEU A 115 1.82 9.38 -17.23
C LEU A 115 1.52 8.55 -18.48
N ASN A 116 1.90 7.26 -18.48
CA ASN A 116 1.56 6.34 -19.55
C ASN A 116 0.04 6.04 -19.60
N ASN A 117 -0.65 5.91 -18.47
CA ASN A 117 -2.11 5.81 -18.45
C ASN A 117 -2.79 7.06 -19.02
N ILE A 118 -2.22 8.25 -18.83
CA ILE A 118 -2.73 9.46 -19.48
C ILE A 118 -2.61 9.37 -21.00
N VAL A 119 -1.48 8.88 -21.52
CA VAL A 119 -1.33 8.62 -22.98
C VAL A 119 -2.41 7.66 -23.46
N GLU A 120 -2.55 6.50 -22.81
CA GLU A 120 -3.48 5.45 -23.22
C GLU A 120 -4.95 5.89 -23.13
N THR A 121 -5.35 6.55 -22.06
CA THR A 121 -6.72 7.08 -21.93
C THR A 121 -7.02 8.17 -22.96
N THR A 122 -6.02 8.97 -23.34
CA THR A 122 -6.19 9.97 -24.40
C THR A 122 -6.36 9.31 -25.77
N ARG A 123 -5.56 8.27 -26.07
CA ARG A 123 -5.70 7.46 -27.29
C ARG A 123 -7.06 6.75 -27.37
N ARG A 124 -7.62 6.36 -26.23
CA ARG A 124 -8.99 5.82 -26.09
C ARG A 124 -10.09 6.88 -26.24
N ASN A 125 -9.75 8.15 -26.47
CA ASN A 125 -10.67 9.29 -26.52
C ASN A 125 -11.46 9.50 -25.21
N GLU A 126 -10.88 9.16 -24.06
CA GLU A 126 -11.52 9.42 -22.76
C GLU A 126 -11.53 10.93 -22.49
N PRO A 127 -12.70 11.54 -22.21
CA PRO A 127 -12.81 12.97 -21.96
C PRO A 127 -12.14 13.34 -20.64
N VAL A 128 -11.60 14.56 -20.56
CA VAL A 128 -10.81 15.02 -19.39
C VAL A 128 -11.66 15.16 -18.13
N ASP A 129 -12.93 15.55 -18.30
CA ASP A 129 -13.99 15.62 -17.31
C ASP A 129 -14.77 14.30 -17.19
N GLY A 130 -14.37 13.27 -17.93
CA GLY A 130 -14.91 11.92 -17.81
C GLY A 130 -14.56 11.28 -16.47
N ARG A 131 -15.36 10.28 -16.07
CA ARG A 131 -15.20 9.58 -14.78
C ARG A 131 -13.80 8.98 -14.61
N LEU A 132 -13.27 8.32 -15.64
CA LEU A 132 -11.97 7.64 -15.57
C LEU A 132 -10.82 8.63 -15.41
N VAL A 133 -10.74 9.65 -16.27
CA VAL A 133 -9.64 10.64 -16.20
C VAL A 133 -9.74 11.46 -14.91
N SER A 134 -10.94 11.83 -14.48
CA SER A 134 -11.17 12.49 -13.20
C SER A 134 -10.67 11.66 -12.01
N PHE A 135 -10.94 10.35 -12.02
CA PHE A 135 -10.44 9.42 -11.00
C PHE A 135 -8.91 9.35 -10.99
N LEU A 136 -8.27 9.19 -12.17
CA LEU A 136 -6.81 9.15 -12.28
C LEU A 136 -6.15 10.45 -11.76
N LEU A 137 -6.77 11.61 -11.99
CA LEU A 137 -6.26 12.91 -11.55
C LEU A 137 -6.51 13.20 -10.06
N GLN A 138 -7.38 12.45 -9.38
CA GLN A 138 -7.73 12.68 -7.98
C GLN A 138 -6.53 12.45 -7.05
N ASP A 139 -5.89 11.29 -7.17
CA ASP A 139 -4.73 10.91 -6.36
C ASP A 139 -3.72 10.03 -7.12
N PRO A 140 -2.98 10.59 -8.10
CA PRO A 140 -2.06 9.82 -8.94
C PRO A 140 -0.81 9.30 -8.19
N THR A 141 -0.57 9.80 -6.97
CA THR A 141 0.60 9.51 -6.13
C THR A 141 0.22 8.90 -4.79
N CYS A 142 -0.90 8.17 -4.72
CA CYS A 142 -1.27 7.47 -3.49
C CYS A 142 -0.13 6.56 -3.00
N ASP A 143 0.04 6.46 -1.68
CA ASP A 143 1.07 5.60 -1.09
C ASP A 143 0.68 4.13 -1.09
N GLY A 144 -0.61 3.83 -1.16
CA GLY A 144 -1.15 2.48 -1.10
C GLY A 144 -0.84 1.65 -2.33
N GLY A 145 -0.81 0.33 -2.15
CA GLY A 145 -0.50 -0.62 -3.21
C GLY A 145 -1.08 -1.99 -2.93
N GLN A 146 -0.75 -2.93 -3.82
CA GLN A 146 -1.31 -4.27 -3.87
C GLN A 146 -0.18 -5.30 -3.97
N TRP A 147 -0.49 -6.58 -3.77
CA TRP A 147 0.52 -7.65 -3.77
C TRP A 147 1.33 -7.70 -5.08
N ASP A 148 0.70 -7.73 -6.26
CA ASP A 148 1.45 -7.76 -7.53
C ASP A 148 2.32 -6.52 -7.76
N MET A 149 1.94 -5.37 -7.20
CA MET A 149 2.73 -4.14 -7.26
C MET A 149 4.02 -4.28 -6.44
N LEU A 150 3.96 -5.01 -5.33
CA LEU A 150 5.12 -5.34 -4.51
C LEU A 150 6.02 -6.32 -5.26
N VAL A 151 5.44 -7.34 -5.89
CA VAL A 151 6.18 -8.32 -6.71
C VAL A 151 6.95 -7.61 -7.82
N ASN A 152 6.31 -6.66 -8.52
CA ASN A 152 6.96 -5.84 -9.54
C ASN A 152 8.19 -5.10 -9.00
N LEU A 153 8.08 -4.47 -7.83
CA LEU A 153 9.20 -3.73 -7.22
C LEU A 153 10.33 -4.67 -6.80
N ILE A 154 10.03 -5.76 -6.10
CA ILE A 154 11.03 -6.68 -5.59
C ILE A 154 11.75 -7.40 -6.73
N ASN A 155 11.05 -7.82 -7.77
CA ASN A 155 11.71 -8.48 -8.91
C ASN A 155 12.56 -7.51 -9.75
N LYS A 156 12.18 -6.22 -9.83
CA LYS A 156 12.93 -5.23 -10.60
C LYS A 156 14.12 -4.66 -9.82
N TYR A 157 13.91 -4.30 -8.56
CA TYR A 157 14.86 -3.55 -7.73
C TYR A 157 15.47 -4.38 -6.59
N GLY A 158 14.83 -5.47 -6.18
CA GLY A 158 15.30 -6.29 -5.06
C GLY A 158 14.96 -5.69 -3.71
N LEU A 159 15.79 -6.01 -2.72
CA LEU A 159 15.62 -5.62 -1.33
C LEU A 159 16.95 -5.19 -0.74
N MET A 160 16.90 -4.39 0.32
CA MET A 160 18.08 -4.07 1.10
C MET A 160 17.74 -3.86 2.58
N PRO A 161 18.72 -4.01 3.50
CA PRO A 161 18.50 -3.72 4.91
C PRO A 161 18.19 -2.24 5.17
N LYS A 162 17.33 -1.97 6.15
CA LYS A 162 16.95 -0.61 6.58
C LYS A 162 18.14 0.27 6.96
N LYS A 163 19.21 -0.34 7.51
CA LYS A 163 20.45 0.38 7.86
C LYS A 163 21.19 0.94 6.65
N ASN A 164 20.99 0.37 5.45
CA ASN A 164 21.65 0.80 4.22
C ASN A 164 20.83 1.84 3.43
N PHE A 165 19.53 1.97 3.72
CA PHE A 165 18.69 3.07 3.24
C PHE A 165 17.63 3.39 4.29
N PRO A 166 17.91 4.33 5.21
CA PRO A 166 17.05 4.62 6.35
C PRO A 166 15.81 5.44 5.96
N GLU A 167 14.89 5.59 6.92
CA GLU A 167 13.73 6.46 6.77
C GLU A 167 14.16 7.94 6.69
N SER A 168 13.44 8.71 5.88
CA SER A 168 13.51 10.17 5.84
C SER A 168 12.25 10.79 6.46
N PHE A 169 12.25 12.11 6.68
CA PHE A 169 11.06 12.82 7.12
C PHE A 169 9.84 12.56 6.21
N SER A 170 10.04 12.58 4.89
CA SER A 170 8.96 12.36 3.92
C SER A 170 8.55 10.89 3.79
N CYS A 171 9.36 9.95 4.28
CA CYS A 171 8.92 8.56 4.43
C CYS A 171 7.87 8.45 5.55
N GLU A 172 8.09 9.15 6.67
CA GLU A 172 7.21 9.12 7.85
C GLU A 172 6.06 10.15 7.81
N SER A 173 6.11 11.11 6.88
CA SER A 173 5.10 12.16 6.68
C SER A 173 5.02 12.55 5.20
N SER A 174 4.42 11.67 4.39
CA SER A 174 4.48 11.72 2.92
C SER A 174 3.60 12.81 2.28
N ASN A 175 2.66 13.40 3.04
CA ASN A 175 1.64 14.33 2.52
C ASN A 175 2.21 15.47 1.69
N ARG A 176 3.30 16.12 2.14
CA ARG A 176 3.88 17.28 1.44
C ARG A 176 4.55 16.89 0.11
N MET A 177 5.32 15.79 0.12
CA MET A 177 5.91 15.25 -1.10
C MET A 177 4.81 14.84 -2.10
N ASN A 178 3.78 14.14 -1.62
CA ASN A 178 2.66 13.71 -2.46
C ASN A 178 1.88 14.90 -3.04
N GLN A 179 1.71 16.00 -2.30
CA GLN A 179 1.09 17.24 -2.82
C GLN A 179 1.92 17.86 -3.96
N ALA A 180 3.25 17.94 -3.80
CA ALA A 180 4.13 18.47 -4.83
C ALA A 180 4.08 17.62 -6.11
N LEU A 181 4.20 16.29 -5.96
CA LEU A 181 4.11 15.35 -7.08
C LEU A 181 2.74 15.41 -7.75
N LYS A 182 1.65 15.44 -6.98
CA LYS A 182 0.28 15.55 -7.50
C LYS A 182 0.09 16.81 -8.35
N SER A 183 0.65 17.94 -7.92
CA SER A 183 0.62 19.18 -8.70
C SER A 183 1.32 19.01 -10.06
N LYS A 184 2.57 18.50 -10.05
CA LYS A 184 3.35 18.26 -11.27
C LYS A 184 2.69 17.24 -12.20
N LEU A 185 2.17 16.14 -11.67
CA LEU A 185 1.53 15.11 -12.49
C LEU A 185 0.27 15.61 -13.20
N ARG A 186 -0.51 16.52 -12.58
CA ARG A 186 -1.67 17.14 -13.24
C ARG A 186 -1.25 18.10 -14.36
N GLU A 187 -0.21 18.89 -14.13
CA GLU A 187 0.41 19.73 -15.17
C GLU A 187 0.91 18.87 -16.33
N TYR A 188 1.61 17.78 -16.03
CA TYR A 188 2.15 16.86 -17.02
C TYR A 188 1.06 16.10 -17.78
N ALA A 189 -0.01 15.70 -17.10
CA ALA A 189 -1.16 15.10 -17.75
C ALA A 189 -1.77 16.03 -18.80
N LYS A 190 -1.91 17.33 -18.52
CA LYS A 190 -2.37 18.32 -19.50
C LYS A 190 -1.43 18.38 -20.71
N ALA A 191 -0.13 18.51 -20.48
CA ALA A 191 0.86 18.61 -21.56
C ALA A 191 0.87 17.35 -22.46
N ILE A 192 0.82 16.15 -21.86
CA ILE A 192 0.75 14.88 -22.58
C ILE A 192 -0.53 14.82 -23.43
N ARG A 193 -1.68 15.15 -22.85
CA ARG A 193 -2.97 15.13 -23.57
C ARG A 193 -2.94 16.06 -24.79
N GLU A 194 -2.46 17.28 -24.62
CA GLU A 194 -2.33 18.24 -25.72
C GLU A 194 -1.40 17.74 -26.83
N LEU A 195 -0.28 17.09 -26.48
CA LEU A 195 0.65 16.52 -27.45
C LEU A 195 0.00 15.37 -28.24
N VAL A 196 -0.67 14.45 -27.56
CA VAL A 196 -1.36 13.31 -28.19
C VAL A 196 -2.46 13.81 -29.13
N VAL A 197 -3.28 14.79 -28.70
CA VAL A 197 -4.37 15.35 -29.54
C VAL A 197 -3.83 16.09 -30.77
N LYS A 198 -2.66 16.73 -30.66
CA LYS A 198 -1.99 17.37 -31.81
C LYS A 198 -1.33 16.37 -32.78
N GLY A 199 -1.42 15.07 -32.50
CA GLY A 199 -0.82 14.03 -33.34
C GLY A 199 0.69 13.87 -33.15
N GLY A 200 1.22 14.20 -31.96
CA GLY A 200 2.62 13.97 -31.63
C GLY A 200 3.00 12.50 -31.76
N SER A 201 4.22 12.22 -32.23
CA SER A 201 4.69 10.85 -32.44
C SER A 201 4.99 10.15 -31.11
N ASP A 202 5.08 8.82 -31.14
CA ASP A 202 5.48 8.02 -29.97
C ASP A 202 6.88 8.40 -29.44
N ALA A 203 7.76 8.88 -30.32
CA ALA A 203 9.06 9.41 -29.92
C ALA A 203 8.93 10.73 -29.17
N ASP A 204 8.07 11.66 -29.64
CA ASP A 204 7.82 12.94 -28.99
C ASP A 204 7.19 12.74 -27.60
N ILE A 205 6.20 11.85 -27.50
CA ILE A 205 5.53 11.52 -26.24
C ILE A 205 6.53 10.92 -25.25
N ARG A 206 7.39 9.99 -25.70
CA ARG A 206 8.40 9.36 -24.85
C ARG A 206 9.44 10.37 -24.37
N SER A 207 9.88 11.28 -25.25
CA SER A 207 10.80 12.37 -24.89
C SER A 207 10.21 13.28 -23.82
N LEU A 208 8.94 13.68 -23.98
CA LEU A 208 8.23 14.50 -22.99
C LEU A 208 8.11 13.79 -21.64
N ILE A 209 7.72 12.51 -21.63
CA ILE A 209 7.63 11.73 -20.38
C ILE A 209 9.01 11.63 -19.70
N GLN A 210 10.09 11.41 -20.46
CA GLN A 210 11.45 11.35 -19.90
C GLN A 210 11.86 12.67 -19.22
N GLU A 211 11.59 13.81 -19.85
CA GLU A 211 11.83 15.14 -19.26
C GLU A 211 11.06 15.32 -17.95
N GLN A 212 9.76 14.98 -17.96
CA GLN A 212 8.88 15.08 -16.80
C GLN A 212 9.32 14.14 -15.67
N MET A 213 9.73 12.92 -16.00
CA MET A 213 10.26 11.94 -15.06
C MET A 213 11.57 12.39 -14.41
N SER A 214 12.41 13.16 -15.11
CA SER A 214 13.60 13.76 -14.50
C SER A 214 13.24 14.70 -13.33
N SER A 215 12.22 15.54 -13.52
CA SER A 215 11.72 16.42 -12.44
C SER A 215 11.09 15.64 -11.28
N ILE A 216 10.35 14.57 -11.58
CA ILE A 216 9.79 13.67 -10.57
C ILE A 216 10.90 13.00 -9.76
N TYR A 217 11.91 12.46 -10.44
CA TYR A 217 13.06 11.83 -9.81
C TYR A 217 13.78 12.81 -8.87
N GLN A 218 13.96 14.06 -9.28
CA GLN A 218 14.53 15.11 -8.42
C GLN A 218 13.70 15.35 -7.16
N ILE A 219 12.38 15.51 -7.29
CA ILE A 219 11.49 15.73 -6.12
C ILE A 219 11.59 14.55 -5.15
N VAL A 220 11.47 13.33 -5.65
CA VAL A 220 11.51 12.12 -4.81
C VAL A 220 12.89 11.97 -4.15
N SER A 221 13.97 12.17 -4.90
CA SER A 221 15.35 12.07 -4.40
C SER A 221 15.66 13.13 -3.34
N ILE A 222 15.18 14.36 -3.50
CA ILE A 222 15.31 15.42 -2.48
C ILE A 222 14.57 15.02 -1.19
N CYS A 223 13.41 14.37 -1.32
CA CYS A 223 12.56 14.05 -0.17
C CYS A 223 12.99 12.77 0.57
N LEU A 224 13.51 11.77 -0.15
CA LEU A 224 13.75 10.42 0.36
C LEU A 224 15.24 10.03 0.37
N GLY A 225 16.10 10.80 -0.31
CA GLY A 225 17.47 10.39 -0.61
C GLY A 225 17.54 9.54 -1.88
N VAL A 226 18.76 9.27 -2.33
CA VAL A 226 19.04 8.39 -3.48
C VAL A 226 19.62 7.09 -2.94
N PRO A 227 19.01 5.93 -3.22
CA PRO A 227 19.58 4.65 -2.78
C PRO A 227 20.87 4.36 -3.56
N ASN A 228 21.86 3.79 -2.86
CA ASN A 228 23.11 3.37 -3.50
C ASN A 228 22.88 2.15 -4.41
N ASP A 229 23.57 2.10 -5.55
CA ASP A 229 23.51 0.97 -6.48
C ASP A 229 24.05 -0.33 -5.85
N THR A 230 25.04 -0.19 -4.97
CA THR A 230 25.60 -1.28 -4.19
C THR A 230 25.74 -0.87 -2.72
N PHE A 231 25.75 -1.86 -1.84
CA PHE A 231 25.97 -1.64 -0.42
C PHE A 231 26.76 -2.80 0.20
N THR A 232 27.32 -2.55 1.38
CA THR A 232 27.83 -3.58 2.27
C THR A 232 27.00 -3.54 3.55
N TRP A 233 26.44 -4.69 3.93
CA TRP A 233 25.69 -4.86 5.16
C TRP A 233 26.53 -5.63 6.17
N SER A 234 26.94 -4.94 7.23
CA SER A 234 27.65 -5.53 8.37
C SER A 234 26.72 -5.66 9.57
N TYR A 235 26.79 -6.79 10.26
CA TYR A 235 25.96 -7.08 11.43
C TYR A 235 26.66 -8.07 12.37
N TYR A 236 26.11 -8.20 13.58
CA TYR A 236 26.46 -9.29 14.48
C TYR A 236 25.30 -10.28 14.51
N ASP A 237 25.61 -11.57 14.41
CA ASP A 237 24.60 -12.62 14.63
C ASP A 237 24.32 -12.83 16.13
N LYS A 238 23.38 -13.72 16.46
CA LYS A 238 23.06 -14.09 17.85
C LYS A 238 24.25 -14.64 18.67
N SER A 239 25.30 -15.13 18.01
CA SER A 239 26.54 -15.57 18.68
C SER A 239 27.53 -14.44 18.94
N LYS A 240 27.16 -13.20 18.56
CA LYS A 240 28.00 -12.00 18.58
C LYS A 240 29.18 -12.07 17.61
N ALA A 241 29.13 -12.95 16.61
CA ALA A 241 30.13 -13.01 15.56
C ALA A 241 29.87 -11.93 14.51
N TYR A 242 30.93 -11.23 14.08
CA TYR A 242 30.84 -10.24 13.02
C TYR A 242 30.60 -10.92 11.67
N GLN A 243 29.61 -10.41 10.94
CA GLN A 243 29.25 -10.85 9.60
C GLN A 243 29.22 -9.65 8.66
N SER A 244 29.48 -9.91 7.38
CA SER A 244 29.44 -8.88 6.33
C SER A 244 28.98 -9.46 5.02
N VAL A 245 28.04 -8.79 4.36
CA VAL A 245 27.54 -9.13 3.03
C VAL A 245 27.74 -7.92 2.13
N GLY A 246 28.63 -8.03 1.15
CA GLY A 246 28.85 -7.00 0.14
C GLY A 246 30.31 -6.89 -0.33
N PRO A 247 30.59 -6.01 -1.31
CA PRO A 247 29.62 -5.13 -1.99
C PRO A 247 28.62 -5.94 -2.83
N ILE A 248 27.33 -5.59 -2.76
CA ILE A 248 26.25 -6.30 -3.45
C ILE A 248 25.16 -5.31 -3.91
N THR A 249 24.49 -5.59 -5.02
CA THR A 249 23.30 -4.83 -5.43
C THR A 249 22.05 -5.27 -4.64
N PRO A 250 21.04 -4.41 -4.46
CA PRO A 250 19.77 -4.82 -3.84
C PRO A 250 19.06 -5.98 -4.55
N LYS A 251 19.19 -6.05 -5.88
CA LYS A 251 18.66 -7.16 -6.69
C LYS A 251 19.36 -8.48 -6.37
N GLU A 252 20.68 -8.51 -6.39
CA GLU A 252 21.44 -9.70 -6.02
C GLU A 252 21.24 -10.09 -4.55
N PHE A 253 21.06 -9.11 -3.65
CA PHE A 253 20.74 -9.38 -2.25
C PHE A 253 19.42 -10.12 -2.11
N TYR A 254 18.37 -9.67 -2.82
CA TYR A 254 17.12 -10.44 -2.88
C TYR A 254 17.34 -11.83 -3.47
N GLU A 255 17.95 -11.93 -4.66
CA GLU A 255 18.10 -13.20 -5.39
C GLU A 255 18.93 -14.25 -4.62
N LYS A 256 20.01 -13.84 -3.94
CA LYS A 256 20.96 -14.75 -3.27
C LYS A 256 20.62 -15.00 -1.80
N HIS A 257 20.03 -14.03 -1.11
CA HIS A 257 19.89 -14.08 0.35
C HIS A 257 18.44 -14.11 0.84
N VAL A 258 17.46 -13.76 0.00
CA VAL A 258 16.04 -13.73 0.40
C VAL A 258 15.21 -14.73 -0.39
N LYS A 259 15.26 -14.67 -1.73
CA LYS A 259 14.47 -15.49 -2.65
C LYS A 259 14.53 -17.00 -2.37
N PRO A 260 15.67 -17.60 -1.97
CA PRO A 260 15.73 -19.02 -1.62
C PRO A 260 14.83 -19.44 -0.45
N TYR A 261 14.48 -18.49 0.43
CA TYR A 261 13.67 -18.73 1.62
C TYR A 261 12.28 -18.09 1.53
N PHE A 262 12.15 -17.03 0.73
CA PHE A 262 10.90 -16.37 0.44
C PHE A 262 10.91 -15.81 -0.98
N ASN A 263 10.36 -16.58 -1.92
CA ASN A 263 10.18 -16.15 -3.29
C ASN A 263 8.79 -15.51 -3.45
N VAL A 264 8.75 -14.24 -3.84
CA VAL A 264 7.48 -13.51 -4.03
C VAL A 264 6.67 -14.04 -5.22
N ASP A 265 7.31 -14.70 -6.19
CA ASP A 265 6.65 -15.27 -7.36
C ASP A 265 5.85 -16.55 -7.05
N ASP A 266 6.15 -17.22 -5.94
CA ASP A 266 5.47 -18.45 -5.51
C ASP A 266 4.18 -18.17 -4.72
N LYS A 267 3.88 -16.89 -4.47
CA LYS A 267 2.74 -16.46 -3.65
C LYS A 267 1.53 -16.12 -4.54
N VAL A 268 0.33 -16.40 -4.03
CA VAL A 268 -0.94 -16.16 -4.74
C VAL A 268 -1.81 -15.15 -4.00
N CYS A 269 -2.44 -14.23 -4.73
CA CYS A 269 -3.37 -13.25 -4.17
C CYS A 269 -4.81 -13.77 -4.26
N LEU A 270 -5.40 -14.07 -3.10
CA LEU A 270 -6.81 -14.44 -2.96
C LEU A 270 -7.59 -13.25 -2.40
N VAL A 271 -8.82 -13.07 -2.87
CA VAL A 271 -9.74 -12.06 -2.34
C VAL A 271 -11.11 -12.69 -2.09
N THR A 272 -11.87 -12.07 -1.20
CA THR A 272 -13.32 -12.29 -1.10
C THR A 272 -14.03 -11.05 -1.58
N ASP A 273 -14.69 -11.16 -2.72
CA ASP A 273 -15.59 -10.14 -3.25
C ASP A 273 -17.01 -10.72 -3.32
N PRO A 274 -17.89 -10.40 -2.35
CA PRO A 274 -19.23 -10.97 -2.26
C PRO A 274 -20.24 -10.29 -3.19
N ARG A 275 -19.83 -9.33 -4.02
CA ARG A 275 -20.75 -8.64 -4.93
C ARG A 275 -21.33 -9.65 -5.93
N PRO A 276 -22.66 -9.69 -6.15
CA PRO A 276 -23.29 -10.71 -7.01
C PRO A 276 -22.77 -10.76 -8.45
N THR A 277 -22.23 -9.66 -8.97
CA THR A 277 -21.65 -9.60 -10.32
C THR A 277 -20.27 -10.24 -10.43
N ASN A 278 -19.64 -10.56 -9.29
CA ASN A 278 -18.27 -11.04 -9.21
C ASN A 278 -18.29 -12.48 -8.67
N GLU A 279 -18.44 -13.44 -9.58
CA GLU A 279 -18.47 -14.87 -9.27
C GLU A 279 -17.18 -15.35 -8.58
N TYR A 280 -17.31 -16.29 -7.66
CA TYR A 280 -16.19 -17.03 -7.10
C TYR A 280 -15.58 -17.99 -8.13
N GLY A 281 -14.31 -18.34 -7.95
CA GLY A 281 -13.55 -19.17 -8.90
C GLY A 281 -13.13 -18.44 -10.17
N LYS A 282 -13.30 -17.11 -10.21
CA LYS A 282 -12.89 -16.25 -11.33
C LYS A 282 -11.72 -15.36 -10.93
N VAL A 283 -11.01 -14.92 -11.96
CA VAL A 283 -9.88 -14.01 -11.83
C VAL A 283 -10.28 -12.64 -12.32
N TYR A 284 -9.96 -11.61 -11.53
CA TYR A 284 -10.25 -10.22 -11.82
C TYR A 284 -8.98 -9.38 -11.86
N THR A 285 -9.06 -8.27 -12.58
CA THR A 285 -8.06 -7.20 -12.56
C THR A 285 -8.80 -5.86 -12.58
N VAL A 286 -8.14 -4.79 -12.17
CA VAL A 286 -8.72 -3.44 -12.13
C VAL A 286 -8.01 -2.59 -13.18
N ASP A 287 -8.78 -1.97 -14.07
CA ASP A 287 -8.24 -1.11 -15.13
C ASP A 287 -7.43 0.05 -14.52
N CYS A 288 -6.29 0.37 -15.14
CA CYS A 288 -5.34 1.37 -14.67
C CYS A 288 -4.78 1.18 -13.23
N LEU A 289 -4.96 0.02 -12.59
CA LEU A 289 -4.34 -0.29 -11.30
C LEU A 289 -2.96 -0.94 -11.48
N GLY A 290 -1.90 -0.24 -11.08
CA GLY A 290 -0.53 -0.73 -11.16
C GLY A 290 0.49 0.34 -10.77
N ASN A 291 1.77 -0.04 -10.78
CA ASN A 291 2.89 0.87 -10.50
C ASN A 291 4.01 0.80 -11.54
N ILE A 292 4.26 -0.32 -12.22
CA ILE A 292 5.34 -0.43 -13.21
C ILE A 292 4.76 -0.63 -14.60
N VAL A 293 5.17 0.19 -15.57
CA VAL A 293 4.79 0.04 -16.98
C VAL A 293 5.35 -1.29 -17.52
N GLY A 294 4.47 -2.13 -18.08
CA GLY A 294 4.84 -3.47 -18.54
C GLY A 294 5.08 -4.49 -17.41
N GLY A 295 4.83 -4.11 -16.16
CA GLY A 295 4.87 -5.03 -15.02
C GLY A 295 3.68 -6.01 -14.99
N ARG A 296 3.70 -6.89 -13.99
CA ARG A 296 2.57 -7.77 -13.65
C ARG A 296 1.34 -6.93 -13.34
N LYS A 297 0.19 -7.32 -13.89
CA LYS A 297 -1.11 -6.74 -13.55
C LYS A 297 -1.50 -7.17 -12.14
N CYS A 298 -2.31 -6.36 -11.44
CA CYS A 298 -2.95 -6.79 -10.20
C CYS A 298 -4.00 -7.85 -10.51
N ILE A 299 -3.78 -9.06 -10.00
CA ILE A 299 -4.63 -10.22 -10.24
C ILE A 299 -5.27 -10.64 -8.93
N TYR A 300 -6.60 -10.71 -8.93
CA TYR A 300 -7.40 -11.11 -7.79
C TYR A 300 -8.12 -12.42 -8.10
N ASN A 301 -7.77 -13.49 -7.41
CA ASN A 301 -8.51 -14.75 -7.47
C ASN A 301 -9.64 -14.71 -6.44
N ASN A 302 -10.88 -14.54 -6.93
CA ASN A 302 -12.05 -14.37 -6.07
C ASN A 302 -12.53 -15.71 -5.52
N GLN A 303 -12.61 -15.85 -4.21
CA GLN A 303 -12.96 -17.08 -3.51
C GLN A 303 -13.89 -16.80 -2.31
N PRO A 304 -14.63 -17.81 -1.83
CA PRO A 304 -15.37 -17.70 -0.58
C PRO A 304 -14.41 -17.45 0.59
N VAL A 305 -14.86 -16.69 1.61
CA VAL A 305 -14.03 -16.32 2.76
C VAL A 305 -13.55 -17.53 3.55
N GLU A 306 -14.34 -18.60 3.58
CA GLU A 306 -14.02 -19.85 4.25
C GLU A 306 -12.71 -20.45 3.73
N LEU A 307 -12.48 -20.39 2.42
CA LEU A 307 -11.24 -20.88 1.80
C LEU A 307 -10.04 -20.00 2.18
N LEU A 308 -10.22 -18.67 2.23
CA LEU A 308 -9.15 -17.77 2.67
C LEU A 308 -8.75 -18.03 4.13
N LEU A 309 -9.73 -18.27 5.01
CA LEU A 309 -9.49 -18.59 6.41
C LEU A 309 -8.78 -19.94 6.57
N GLU A 310 -9.19 -20.96 5.81
CA GLU A 310 -8.55 -22.28 5.81
C GLU A 310 -7.07 -22.18 5.39
N LEU A 311 -6.80 -21.52 4.26
CA LEU A 311 -5.45 -21.37 3.72
C LEU A 311 -4.56 -20.52 4.63
N THR A 312 -5.12 -19.48 5.24
CA THR A 312 -4.41 -18.66 6.23
C THR A 312 -4.01 -19.50 7.44
N ALA A 313 -4.94 -20.28 8.00
CA ALA A 313 -4.66 -21.17 9.12
C ALA A 313 -3.62 -22.23 8.76
N LYS A 314 -3.67 -22.77 7.54
CA LYS A 314 -2.66 -23.72 7.03
C LYS A 314 -1.27 -23.09 6.95
N SER A 315 -1.15 -21.91 6.34
CA SER A 315 0.11 -21.16 6.24
C SER A 315 0.74 -20.91 7.62
N VAL A 316 -0.07 -20.46 8.59
CA VAL A 316 0.41 -20.21 9.96
C VAL A 316 0.88 -21.50 10.64
N LYS A 317 0.17 -22.61 10.46
CA LYS A 317 0.58 -23.93 10.99
C LYS A 317 1.87 -24.44 10.35
N GLU A 318 2.12 -24.09 9.09
CA GLU A 318 3.36 -24.39 8.36
C GLU A 318 4.49 -23.38 8.66
N GLY A 319 4.23 -22.39 9.51
CA GLY A 319 5.23 -21.44 10.01
C GLY A 319 5.46 -20.22 9.12
N GLU A 320 4.58 -19.97 8.13
CA GLU A 320 4.66 -18.80 7.25
C GLU A 320 3.56 -17.77 7.56
N ALA A 321 3.97 -16.52 7.78
CA ALA A 321 3.05 -15.41 8.01
C ALA A 321 2.29 -15.03 6.73
N VAL A 322 1.09 -14.49 6.90
CA VAL A 322 0.19 -14.15 5.79
C VAL A 322 0.05 -12.64 5.68
N TRP A 323 0.32 -12.10 4.48
CA TRP A 323 -0.06 -10.74 4.12
C TRP A 323 -1.56 -10.72 3.81
N PHE A 324 -2.31 -9.80 4.41
CA PHE A 324 -3.74 -9.64 4.13
C PHE A 324 -4.14 -8.17 4.14
N GLY A 325 -5.18 -7.85 3.36
CA GLY A 325 -5.85 -6.55 3.36
C GLY A 325 -7.19 -6.63 4.09
N CYS A 326 -7.54 -5.58 4.82
CA CYS A 326 -8.84 -5.43 5.48
C CYS A 326 -9.24 -3.95 5.55
N GLU A 327 -10.49 -3.67 5.91
CA GLU A 327 -10.94 -2.34 6.31
C GLU A 327 -10.53 -2.11 7.77
N SER A 328 -9.81 -1.01 8.02
CA SER A 328 -9.21 -0.68 9.31
C SER A 328 -9.84 0.54 9.96
#